data_AF-A0A482R5V0-F1
#
_entry.id   AF-A0A482R5V0-F1
#
_cell.length_a   1.000
_cell.length_b   1.000
_cell.length_c   1.000
_cell.angle_alpha   90.00
_cell.angle_beta   90.00
_cell.angle_gamma   90.00
#
_symmetry.space_group_name_H-M   'P 1'
#
loop_
_entity.id
_entity.type
_entity.pdbx_description
1 polymer ?
#
loop_
_entity_poly.entity_id
_entity_poly.type
_entity_poly.pdbx_seq_one_letter_code
_entity_poly.pdbx_strand_id
1 'polypeptide(L)'
;AALSGNEPSDAVRVVNAVLTAIDSLRGKRNVLLLATSNVSTAIDVAFVDRADMRAYVGPPALRARYDILTSTLLALSAAGIAGDTGAASFSLPAAAEVHAALLASAREEAARSASTHAPRDADATRDVDMRSHDTAAAHAPLAMPRTADSLLESSATAQHAYTALQRAVASGDAAARDAVTAACLFEAAAGAHGFSGRALRKLPLQAHARFLRDVGVPAPLVAFAIARAVHVERQTRAYLEA
;
A
#
# COMPACT_ATOMS: atom_id res chain seq x y z
N ALA A 1 3.11 -1.81 39.52
CA ALA A 1 2.94 -2.71 40.68
C ALA A 1 2.17 -3.96 40.25
N ALA A 2 2.82 -4.90 39.56
CA ALA A 2 2.23 -6.17 39.11
C ALA A 2 3.32 -7.28 39.06
N LEU A 3 4.25 -7.27 40.01
CA LEU A 3 5.40 -8.19 40.07
C LEU A 3 5.35 -9.13 41.29
N SER A 4 4.21 -9.21 41.98
CA SER A 4 4.11 -10.00 43.22
C SER A 4 2.66 -10.45 43.48
N GLY A 5 2.27 -11.60 42.96
CA GLY A 5 1.02 -12.27 43.35
C GLY A 5 0.48 -13.29 42.33
N ASN A 6 0.74 -14.57 42.58
CA ASN A 6 0.07 -15.77 42.03
C ASN A 6 0.06 -16.13 40.52
N GLU A 7 0.23 -15.23 39.57
CA GLU A 7 0.11 -15.60 38.14
C GLU A 7 1.23 -16.46 37.51
N PRO A 8 2.51 -16.47 37.96
CA PRO A 8 3.53 -17.22 37.25
C PRO A 8 3.38 -18.74 37.40
N SER A 9 2.87 -19.22 38.54
CA SER A 9 2.67 -20.67 38.76
C SER A 9 1.57 -21.23 37.86
N ASP A 10 0.44 -20.53 37.75
CA ASP A 10 -0.69 -20.99 36.93
C ASP A 10 -0.36 -20.88 35.44
N ALA A 11 0.32 -19.81 35.03
CA ALA A 11 0.83 -19.69 33.66
C ALA A 11 1.79 -20.84 33.32
N VAL A 12 2.73 -21.19 34.21
CA VAL A 12 3.65 -22.32 34.03
C VAL A 12 2.89 -23.65 33.95
N ARG A 13 1.88 -23.86 34.81
CA ARG A 13 1.04 -25.07 34.76
C ARG A 13 0.29 -25.20 33.44
N VAL A 14 -0.27 -24.09 32.94
CA VAL A 14 -0.95 -24.06 31.63
C VAL A 14 0.03 -24.37 30.50
N VAL A 15 1.22 -23.75 30.49
CA VAL A 15 2.23 -24.02 29.45
C VAL A 15 2.64 -25.49 29.44
N ASN A 16 2.91 -26.08 30.61
CA ASN A 16 3.30 -27.48 30.73
C ASN A 16 2.18 -28.44 30.29
N ALA A 17 0.92 -28.13 30.62
CA ALA A 17 -0.23 -28.91 30.16
C ALA A 17 -0.36 -28.86 28.63
N VAL A 18 -0.18 -27.69 28.01
CA VAL A 18 -0.23 -27.55 26.56
C VAL A 18 0.92 -28.30 25.88
N LEU A 19 2.15 -28.18 26.38
CA LEU A 19 3.31 -28.92 25.85
C LEU A 19 3.08 -30.44 25.91
N THR A 20 2.54 -30.94 27.02
CA THR A 20 2.21 -32.37 27.20
C THR A 20 1.15 -32.83 26.18
N ALA A 21 0.13 -32.00 25.94
CA ALA A 21 -0.89 -32.30 24.94
C ALA A 21 -0.32 -32.33 23.51
N ILE A 22 0.60 -31.40 23.18
CA ILE A 22 1.31 -31.38 21.89
C ILE A 22 2.11 -32.66 21.70
N ASP A 23 2.87 -33.07 22.72
CA ASP A 23 3.69 -34.29 22.68
C ASP A 23 2.81 -35.54 22.47
N SER A 24 1.64 -35.61 23.11
CA SER A 24 0.67 -36.70 22.91
C SER A 24 0.08 -36.76 21.50
N LEU A 25 -0.14 -35.59 20.87
CA LEU A 25 -0.71 -35.50 19.53
C LEU A 25 0.32 -35.83 18.43
N ARG A 26 1.61 -35.61 18.68
CA ARG A 26 2.69 -35.83 17.70
C ARG A 26 2.73 -37.25 17.12
N GLY A 27 2.31 -38.26 17.88
CA GLY A 27 2.27 -39.66 17.43
C GLY A 27 1.09 -40.02 16.50
N LYS A 28 0.11 -39.13 16.32
CA LYS A 28 -1.10 -39.41 15.54
C LYS A 28 -0.91 -39.03 14.08
N ARG A 29 -1.01 -40.01 13.17
CA ARG A 29 -0.80 -39.82 11.72
C ARG A 29 -1.86 -38.96 11.01
N ASN A 30 -2.95 -38.60 11.69
CA ASN A 30 -4.08 -37.84 11.17
C ASN A 30 -4.28 -36.49 11.88
N VAL A 31 -3.23 -35.95 12.50
CA VAL A 31 -3.27 -34.66 13.22
C VAL A 31 -2.22 -33.72 12.65
N LEU A 32 -2.64 -32.48 12.34
CA LEU A 32 -1.77 -31.36 12.01
C LEU A 32 -2.01 -30.24 13.01
N LEU A 33 -0.95 -29.81 13.69
CA LEU A 33 -1.00 -28.68 14.62
C LEU A 33 -0.50 -27.42 13.93
N LEU A 34 -1.34 -26.38 13.89
CA LEU A 34 -0.99 -25.06 13.39
C LEU A 34 -1.10 -24.06 14.55
N ALA A 35 -0.03 -23.31 14.79
CA ALA A 35 0.01 -22.27 15.81
C ALA A 35 0.57 -20.98 15.23
N THR A 36 0.06 -19.85 15.71
CA THR A 36 0.53 -18.51 15.32
C THR A 36 0.84 -17.70 16.58
N SER A 37 1.93 -16.95 16.57
CA SER A 37 2.27 -16.02 17.66
C SER A 37 2.60 -14.65 17.09
N ASN A 38 2.05 -13.60 17.73
CA ASN A 38 2.35 -12.21 17.40
C ASN A 38 3.61 -11.69 18.12
N VAL A 39 4.19 -12.47 19.04
CA VAL A 39 5.38 -12.10 19.82
C VAL A 39 6.45 -13.16 19.60
N SER A 40 7.13 -13.08 18.45
CA SER A 40 8.10 -14.10 18.02
C SER A 40 9.30 -14.24 18.95
N THR A 41 9.70 -13.18 19.65
CA THR A 41 10.85 -13.17 20.56
C THR A 41 10.54 -13.67 21.97
N ALA A 42 9.25 -13.73 22.35
CA ALA A 42 8.81 -14.18 23.67
C ALA A 42 8.24 -15.60 23.67
N ILE A 43 8.37 -16.34 22.56
CA ILE A 43 7.92 -17.73 22.49
C ILE A 43 8.91 -18.59 23.27
N ASP A 44 8.37 -19.44 24.15
CA ASP A 44 9.15 -20.38 24.95
C ASP A 44 9.97 -21.34 24.07
N VAL A 45 11.23 -21.56 24.45
CA VAL A 45 12.17 -22.43 23.72
C VAL A 45 11.62 -23.85 23.60
N ALA A 46 10.89 -24.36 24.59
CA ALA A 46 10.30 -25.68 24.58
C ALA A 46 9.20 -25.84 23.51
N PHE A 47 8.46 -24.77 23.20
CA PHE A 47 7.48 -24.74 22.11
C PHE A 47 8.18 -24.73 20.76
N VAL A 48 9.19 -23.87 20.68
CA VAL A 48 10.03 -23.66 19.52
C VAL A 48 10.66 -25.00 19.14
N ASP A 49 11.33 -25.72 20.05
CA ASP A 49 11.98 -27.01 19.80
C ASP A 49 11.05 -28.15 19.36
N ARG A 50 9.74 -28.03 19.64
CA ARG A 50 8.72 -29.00 19.21
C ARG A 50 8.11 -28.68 17.84
N ALA A 51 8.36 -27.50 17.28
CA ALA A 51 7.85 -27.12 15.98
C ALA A 51 8.77 -27.66 14.87
N ASP A 52 8.24 -28.55 14.03
CA ASP A 52 8.97 -29.09 12.88
C ASP A 52 9.24 -28.01 11.82
N MET A 53 8.32 -27.04 11.68
CA MET A 53 8.46 -25.89 10.78
C MET A 53 8.21 -24.59 11.54
N ARG A 54 9.12 -23.63 11.36
CA ARG A 54 8.98 -22.26 11.87
C ARG A 54 9.11 -21.29 10.71
N ALA A 55 8.09 -20.46 10.52
CA ALA A 55 8.06 -19.47 9.47
C ALA A 55 7.69 -18.11 10.06
N TYR A 56 8.59 -17.13 9.91
CA TYR A 56 8.26 -15.74 10.18
C TYR A 56 7.49 -15.16 9.00
N VAL A 57 6.30 -14.62 9.25
CA VAL A 57 5.48 -13.93 8.25
C VAL A 57 5.51 -12.44 8.54
N GLY A 58 6.39 -11.73 7.83
CA GLY A 58 6.51 -10.27 7.93
C GLY A 58 5.39 -9.51 7.21
N PRO A 59 5.47 -8.17 7.18
CA PRO A 59 4.59 -7.35 6.35
C PRO A 59 4.65 -7.76 4.87
N PRO A 60 3.54 -7.69 4.14
CA PRO A 60 3.47 -8.06 2.72
C PRO A 60 4.43 -7.23 1.86
N ALA A 61 5.16 -7.90 0.98
CA ALA A 61 5.97 -7.28 -0.07
C ALA A 61 5.09 -6.50 -1.06
N LEU A 62 5.69 -5.60 -1.85
CA LEU A 62 4.96 -4.71 -2.77
C LEU A 62 3.97 -5.46 -3.67
N ARG A 63 4.41 -6.58 -4.26
CA ARG A 63 3.55 -7.43 -5.08
C ARG A 63 2.32 -7.93 -4.33
N ALA A 64 2.51 -8.47 -3.12
CA ALA A 64 1.41 -8.94 -2.29
C ALA A 64 0.46 -7.79 -1.89
N ARG A 65 0.98 -6.58 -1.65
CA ARG A 65 0.12 -5.40 -1.37
C ARG A 65 -0.74 -5.04 -2.58
N TYR A 66 -0.14 -5.01 -3.77
CA TYR A 66 -0.87 -4.77 -5.02
C TYR A 66 -1.94 -5.84 -5.27
N ASP A 67 -1.60 -7.13 -5.12
CA ASP A 67 -2.54 -8.22 -5.31
C ASP A 67 -3.69 -8.17 -4.28
N ILE A 68 -3.40 -7.85 -3.02
CA ILE A 68 -4.43 -7.66 -1.98
C ILE A 68 -5.38 -6.52 -2.37
N LEU A 69 -4.85 -5.35 -2.72
CA LEU A 69 -5.66 -4.18 -3.08
C LEU A 69 -6.47 -4.40 -4.38
N THR A 70 -5.90 -5.13 -5.34
CA THR A 70 -6.62 -5.52 -6.56
C THR A 70 -7.77 -6.48 -6.23
N SER A 71 -7.51 -7.50 -5.40
CA SER A 71 -8.54 -8.45 -4.98
C SER A 71 -9.70 -7.79 -4.23
N THR A 72 -9.41 -6.77 -3.41
CA THR A 72 -10.46 -6.04 -2.69
C THR A 72 -11.27 -5.14 -3.62
N LEU A 73 -10.64 -4.51 -4.63
CA LEU A 73 -11.37 -3.73 -5.63
C LEU A 73 -12.31 -4.61 -6.48
N LEU A 74 -11.84 -5.79 -6.88
CA LEU A 74 -12.69 -6.77 -7.60
C LEU A 74 -13.88 -7.21 -6.74
N ALA A 75 -13.66 -7.45 -5.44
CA ALA A 75 -14.74 -7.77 -4.51
C ALA A 75 -15.75 -6.61 -4.37
N LEU A 76 -15.30 -5.36 -4.34
CA LEU A 76 -16.18 -4.19 -4.35
C LEU A 76 -16.97 -4.06 -5.67
N SER A 77 -16.36 -4.44 -6.79
CA SER A 77 -17.02 -4.42 -8.10
C SER A 77 -18.11 -5.50 -8.17
N ALA A 78 -17.80 -6.72 -7.72
CA ALA A 78 -18.76 -7.81 -7.63
C ALA A 78 -19.94 -7.50 -6.68
N ALA A 79 -19.72 -6.67 -5.66
CA ALA A 79 -20.77 -6.20 -4.76
C ALA A 79 -21.58 -5.00 -5.30
N GLY A 80 -21.26 -4.49 -6.49
CA GLY A 80 -21.90 -3.30 -7.08
C GLY A 80 -21.53 -1.98 -6.41
N ILE A 81 -20.53 -1.97 -5.53
CA ILE A 81 -20.05 -0.75 -4.86
C ILE A 81 -19.11 0.03 -5.77
N ALA A 82 -18.24 -0.68 -6.48
CA ALA A 82 -17.39 -0.13 -7.54
C ALA A 82 -17.95 -0.52 -8.91
N GLY A 83 -17.68 0.29 -9.93
CA GLY A 83 -17.94 -0.07 -11.33
C GLY A 83 -16.97 -1.15 -11.83
N ASP A 84 -17.33 -1.80 -12.94
CA ASP A 84 -16.52 -2.87 -13.52
C ASP A 84 -15.09 -2.45 -13.86
N THR A 85 -14.15 -3.36 -13.65
CA THR A 85 -12.74 -3.16 -13.96
C THR A 85 -12.04 -4.44 -14.40
N GLY A 86 -11.20 -4.32 -15.43
CA GLY A 86 -10.22 -5.30 -15.86
C GLY A 86 -8.84 -5.14 -15.23
N ALA A 87 -8.71 -4.36 -14.13
CA ALA A 87 -7.43 -4.09 -13.46
C ALA A 87 -6.65 -5.35 -13.05
N ALA A 88 -7.33 -6.48 -12.84
CA ALA A 88 -6.71 -7.80 -12.59
C ALA A 88 -5.75 -8.24 -13.70
N SER A 89 -5.93 -7.75 -14.92
CA SER A 89 -5.12 -8.09 -16.09
C SER A 89 -3.76 -7.40 -16.09
N PHE A 90 -3.56 -6.39 -15.24
CA PHE A 90 -2.33 -5.62 -15.18
C PHE A 90 -1.33 -6.25 -14.22
N SER A 91 -0.15 -6.59 -14.75
CA SER A 91 0.98 -7.00 -13.92
C SER A 91 1.53 -5.81 -13.13
N LEU A 92 2.20 -6.08 -12.00
CA LEU A 92 2.81 -5.03 -11.18
C LEU A 92 3.77 -4.12 -11.99
N PRO A 93 4.67 -4.65 -12.86
CA PRO A 93 5.52 -3.80 -13.70
C PRO A 93 4.72 -2.92 -14.67
N ALA A 94 3.70 -3.47 -15.34
CA ALA A 94 2.86 -2.69 -16.25
C ALA A 94 2.11 -1.57 -15.52
N ALA A 95 1.59 -1.85 -14.33
CA ALA A 95 0.94 -0.83 -13.49
C ALA A 95 1.94 0.27 -13.05
N ALA A 96 3.19 -0.10 -12.77
CA ALA A 96 4.25 0.84 -12.41
C ALA A 96 4.64 1.75 -13.59
N GLU A 97 4.70 1.22 -14.81
CA GLU A 97 4.99 1.99 -16.02
C GLU A 97 3.90 3.03 -16.31
N VAL A 98 2.63 2.61 -16.26
CA VAL A 98 1.50 3.54 -16.43
C VAL A 98 1.50 4.60 -15.32
N HIS A 99 1.78 4.20 -14.07
CA HIS A 99 1.93 5.14 -12.98
C HIS A 99 3.03 6.18 -13.22
N ALA A 100 4.21 5.75 -13.68
CA ALA A 100 5.32 6.65 -13.98
C ALA A 100 4.96 7.64 -15.09
N ALA A 101 4.31 7.18 -16.16
CA ALA A 101 3.83 8.04 -17.23
C ALA A 101 2.81 9.08 -16.74
N LEU A 102 1.83 8.65 -15.93
CA LEU A 102 0.83 9.54 -15.35
C LEU A 102 1.45 10.59 -14.43
N LEU A 103 2.42 10.19 -13.60
CA LEU A 103 3.14 11.08 -12.70
C LEU A 103 3.96 12.11 -13.47
N ALA A 104 4.64 11.70 -14.55
CA ALA A 104 5.40 12.61 -15.41
C ALA A 104 4.49 13.67 -16.04
N SER A 105 3.37 13.26 -16.64
CA SER A 105 2.39 14.19 -17.22
C SER A 105 1.81 15.14 -16.15
N ALA A 106 1.47 14.64 -14.97
CA ALA A 106 0.95 15.47 -13.88
C ALA A 106 1.96 16.52 -13.39
N ARG A 107 3.26 16.17 -13.35
CA ARG A 107 4.34 17.10 -12.98
C ARG A 107 4.58 18.17 -14.04
N GLU A 108 4.58 17.78 -15.31
CA GLU A 108 4.72 18.73 -16.43
C GLU A 108 3.55 19.73 -16.47
N GLU A 109 2.34 19.27 -16.23
CA GLU A 109 1.15 20.13 -16.16
C GLU A 109 1.21 21.06 -14.94
N ALA A 110 1.57 20.53 -13.76
CA ALA A 110 1.76 21.35 -12.56
C ALA A 110 2.84 22.43 -12.74
N ALA A 111 3.96 22.10 -13.39
CA ALA A 111 5.02 23.06 -13.70
C ALA A 111 4.56 24.15 -14.68
N ARG A 112 3.78 23.78 -15.70
CA ARG A 112 3.18 24.74 -16.64
C ARG A 112 2.22 25.71 -15.94
N SER A 113 1.35 25.20 -15.07
CA SER A 113 0.42 26.02 -14.29
C SER A 113 1.13 26.96 -13.31
N ALA A 114 2.22 26.50 -12.67
CA ALA A 114 3.04 27.35 -11.81
C ALA A 114 3.70 28.51 -12.59
N SER A 115 4.18 28.25 -13.82
CA SER A 115 4.76 29.29 -14.68
C SER A 115 3.73 30.31 -15.20
N THR A 116 2.45 29.94 -15.32
CA THR A 116 1.39 30.86 -15.78
C THR A 116 0.82 31.72 -14.64
N HIS A 117 1.02 31.33 -13.38
CA HIS A 117 0.51 32.03 -12.18
C HIS A 117 1.60 32.76 -11.39
N ALA A 118 2.76 33.02 -11.99
CA ALA A 118 3.79 33.85 -11.35
C ALA A 118 3.24 35.27 -11.10
N PRO A 119 3.36 35.83 -9.88
CA PRO A 119 2.94 37.20 -9.61
C PRO A 119 3.76 38.15 -10.48
N ARG A 120 3.05 38.98 -11.26
CA ARG A 120 3.63 40.22 -11.80
C ARG A 120 3.88 41.11 -10.60
N ASP A 121 5.09 41.08 -10.05
CA ASP A 121 5.77 42.17 -9.33
C ASP A 121 6.99 41.58 -8.59
N ALA A 122 8.16 41.64 -9.22
CA ALA A 122 9.43 41.90 -8.55
C ALA A 122 10.53 42.09 -9.60
N ASP A 123 11.09 43.28 -9.54
CA ASP A 123 12.25 43.80 -10.26
C ASP A 123 13.54 43.02 -9.94
N ALA A 124 14.48 43.08 -10.89
CA ALA A 124 15.92 42.88 -10.79
C ALA A 124 16.49 41.75 -9.89
N THR A 125 17.13 40.76 -10.51
CA THR A 125 18.60 40.70 -10.64
C THR A 125 19.00 39.46 -11.46
N ARG A 126 19.77 39.72 -12.51
CA ARG A 126 20.57 38.70 -13.20
C ARG A 126 21.67 38.27 -12.23
N ASP A 127 21.92 36.97 -12.11
CA ASP A 127 23.29 36.49 -12.12
C ASP A 127 23.37 35.06 -12.66
N VAL A 128 24.42 34.88 -13.45
CA VAL A 128 24.75 33.74 -14.29
C VAL A 128 25.51 32.73 -13.45
N ASP A 129 25.26 31.43 -13.61
CA ASP A 129 26.40 30.50 -13.65
C ASP A 129 26.15 29.28 -14.53
N MET A 130 27.23 28.88 -15.20
CA MET A 130 27.31 27.88 -16.26
C MET A 130 28.22 26.73 -15.79
N ARG A 131 28.05 25.54 -16.39
CA ARG A 131 28.85 24.28 -16.30
C ARG A 131 28.25 23.25 -15.32
N SER A 132 28.21 21.95 -15.60
CA SER A 132 28.94 21.13 -16.59
C SER A 132 28.13 19.88 -16.97
N HIS A 133 28.43 19.38 -18.17
CA HIS A 133 28.10 18.03 -18.65
C HIS A 133 28.61 16.94 -17.70
N ASP A 134 27.90 15.81 -17.64
CA ASP A 134 28.53 14.51 -17.90
C ASP A 134 27.51 13.42 -18.22
N THR A 135 27.83 12.68 -19.27
CA THR A 135 27.14 11.51 -19.83
C THR A 135 27.54 10.25 -19.07
N ALA A 136 26.58 9.37 -18.75
CA ALA A 136 26.86 7.93 -18.62
C ALA A 136 25.57 7.11 -18.73
N ALA A 137 25.45 6.38 -19.84
CA ALA A 137 24.55 5.24 -19.96
C ALA A 137 25.11 4.06 -19.16
N ALA A 138 24.32 3.50 -18.23
CA ALA A 138 24.55 2.16 -17.71
C ALA A 138 23.24 1.61 -17.11
N HIS A 139 22.89 0.38 -17.49
CA HIS A 139 21.77 -0.41 -16.98
C HIS A 139 21.70 -0.41 -15.45
N ALA A 140 20.53 -0.06 -14.88
CA ALA A 140 20.30 -0.04 -13.43
C ALA A 140 19.11 -0.95 -13.04
N PRO A 141 19.21 -1.70 -11.92
CA PRO A 141 18.18 -2.63 -11.46
C PRO A 141 16.91 -1.87 -11.05
N LEU A 142 15.74 -2.51 -11.16
CA LEU A 142 14.42 -1.96 -10.77
C LEU A 142 14.48 -1.35 -9.36
N ALA A 143 14.70 -0.03 -9.30
CA ALA A 143 14.82 0.72 -8.06
C ALA A 143 13.44 0.85 -7.41
N MET A 144 13.39 0.68 -6.09
CA MET A 144 12.20 1.02 -5.31
C MET A 144 11.85 2.50 -5.58
N PRO A 145 10.57 2.85 -5.86
CA PRO A 145 10.17 4.23 -6.02
C PRO A 145 10.55 4.99 -4.75
N ARG A 146 11.33 6.06 -4.91
CA ARG A 146 11.72 6.91 -3.78
C ARG A 146 10.44 7.54 -3.24
N THR A 147 10.43 7.93 -1.97
CA THR A 147 9.30 8.67 -1.36
C THR A 147 8.88 9.91 -2.15
N ALA A 148 9.76 10.36 -3.06
CA ALA A 148 9.57 11.42 -4.02
C ALA A 148 8.79 11.05 -5.30
N ASP A 149 8.13 9.89 -5.40
CA ASP A 149 7.41 9.46 -6.62
C ASP A 149 5.93 9.16 -6.32
N SER A 150 5.19 10.17 -5.84
CA SER A 150 3.77 10.03 -5.47
C SER A 150 2.86 10.95 -6.27
N LEU A 151 1.72 10.43 -6.71
CA LEU A 151 0.65 11.23 -7.31
C LEU A 151 0.00 12.19 -6.30
N LEU A 152 0.23 11.98 -5.00
CA LEU A 152 -0.43 12.70 -3.91
C LEU A 152 0.52 13.64 -3.13
N GLU A 153 1.76 13.79 -3.59
CA GLU A 153 2.79 14.60 -2.94
C GLU A 153 2.43 16.09 -2.81
N SER A 154 1.82 16.66 -3.85
CA SER A 154 1.39 18.05 -3.86
C SER A 154 -0.08 18.16 -4.26
N SER A 155 -0.75 19.21 -3.77
CA SER A 155 -2.14 19.51 -4.15
C SER A 155 -2.29 19.65 -5.67
N ALA A 156 -1.30 20.28 -6.33
CA ALA A 156 -1.29 20.46 -7.78
C ALA A 156 -1.15 19.11 -8.51
N THR A 157 -0.20 18.26 -8.13
CA THR A 157 0.00 16.93 -8.75
C THR A 157 -1.25 16.05 -8.58
N ALA A 158 -1.83 16.05 -7.38
CA ALA A 158 -3.04 15.28 -7.08
C ALA A 158 -4.24 15.76 -7.91
N GLN A 159 -4.38 17.07 -8.12
CA GLN A 159 -5.45 17.64 -8.94
C GLN A 159 -5.32 17.24 -10.42
N HIS A 160 -4.10 17.23 -10.95
CA HIS A 160 -3.84 16.82 -12.33
C HIS A 160 -4.06 15.32 -12.53
N ALA A 161 -3.59 14.48 -11.59
CA ALA A 161 -3.89 13.06 -11.58
C ALA A 161 -5.41 12.80 -11.55
N TYR A 162 -6.14 13.52 -10.71
CA TYR A 162 -7.61 13.46 -10.66
C TYR A 162 -8.27 13.90 -11.97
N THR A 163 -7.72 14.90 -12.65
CA THR A 163 -8.22 15.34 -13.96
C THR A 163 -7.99 14.28 -15.04
N ALA A 164 -6.85 13.59 -15.03
CA ALA A 164 -6.58 12.47 -15.94
C ALA A 164 -7.54 11.29 -15.68
N LEU A 165 -7.81 10.99 -14.41
CA LEU A 165 -8.84 10.03 -13.99
C LEU A 165 -10.22 10.38 -14.56
N GLN A 166 -10.64 11.64 -14.41
CA GLN A 166 -11.93 12.11 -14.95
C GLN A 166 -11.99 11.98 -16.48
N ARG A 167 -10.90 12.31 -17.19
CA ARG A 167 -10.79 12.13 -18.64
C ARG A 167 -10.96 10.66 -19.04
N ALA A 168 -10.32 9.74 -18.33
CA ALA A 168 -10.46 8.30 -18.59
C ALA A 168 -11.86 7.77 -18.31
N VAL A 169 -12.53 8.28 -17.26
CA VAL A 169 -13.93 7.93 -16.98
C VAL A 169 -14.87 8.48 -18.06
N ALA A 170 -14.63 9.71 -18.54
CA ALA A 170 -15.46 10.36 -19.54
C ALA A 170 -15.28 9.80 -20.96
N SER A 171 -14.10 9.26 -21.29
CA SER A 171 -13.82 8.75 -22.64
C SER A 171 -14.60 7.47 -22.98
N GLY A 172 -15.15 6.77 -21.98
CA GLY A 172 -15.84 5.49 -22.15
C GLY A 172 -14.91 4.30 -22.47
N ASP A 173 -13.63 4.56 -22.76
CA ASP A 173 -12.64 3.54 -23.07
C ASP A 173 -12.31 2.70 -21.82
N ALA A 174 -12.65 1.41 -21.88
CA ALA A 174 -12.38 0.47 -20.80
C ALA A 174 -10.86 0.29 -20.56
N ALA A 175 -10.05 0.27 -21.62
CA ALA A 175 -8.61 0.06 -21.49
C ALA A 175 -7.95 1.25 -20.78
N ALA A 176 -8.31 2.48 -21.13
CA ALA A 176 -7.85 3.67 -20.44
C ALA A 176 -8.27 3.67 -18.96
N ARG A 177 -9.52 3.32 -18.64
CA ARG A 177 -10.00 3.22 -17.25
C ARG A 177 -9.20 2.18 -16.45
N ASP A 178 -8.97 1.01 -17.01
CA ASP A 178 -8.26 -0.07 -16.32
C ASP A 178 -6.78 0.25 -16.12
N ALA A 179 -6.12 0.89 -17.10
CA ALA A 179 -4.74 1.34 -16.98
C ALA A 179 -4.57 2.36 -15.84
N VAL A 180 -5.46 3.36 -15.78
CA VAL A 180 -5.43 4.37 -14.71
C VAL A 180 -5.80 3.75 -13.35
N THR A 181 -6.72 2.80 -13.32
CA THR A 181 -7.06 2.04 -12.10
C THR A 181 -5.83 1.28 -11.58
N ALA A 182 -5.13 0.56 -12.45
CA ALA A 182 -3.91 -0.18 -12.10
C ALA A 182 -2.82 0.75 -11.58
N ALA A 183 -2.60 1.91 -12.22
CA ALA A 183 -1.66 2.93 -11.75
C ALA A 183 -1.99 3.45 -10.34
N CYS A 184 -3.27 3.71 -10.05
CA CYS A 184 -3.71 4.14 -8.72
C CYS A 184 -3.55 3.04 -7.66
N LEU A 185 -3.80 1.78 -8.01
CA LEU A 185 -3.56 0.64 -7.13
C LEU A 185 -2.07 0.42 -6.86
N PHE A 186 -1.22 0.64 -7.87
CA PHE A 186 0.23 0.65 -7.70
C PHE A 186 0.67 1.74 -6.72
N GLU A 187 0.18 2.97 -6.88
CA GLU A 187 0.45 4.08 -5.97
C GLU A 187 0.05 3.74 -4.53
N ALA A 188 -1.16 3.18 -4.35
CA ALA A 188 -1.62 2.74 -3.04
C ALA A 188 -0.71 1.64 -2.45
N ALA A 189 -0.29 0.68 -3.26
CA ALA A 189 0.58 -0.42 -2.83
C ALA A 189 2.00 0.07 -2.48
N ALA A 190 2.56 1.00 -3.26
CA ALA A 190 3.85 1.63 -2.99
C ALA A 190 3.77 2.44 -1.70
N GLY A 191 2.72 3.24 -1.55
CA GLY A 191 2.44 4.03 -0.36
C GLY A 191 2.27 3.21 0.91
N ALA A 192 1.67 2.01 0.84
CA ALA A 192 1.35 1.18 2.01
C ALA A 192 2.51 0.32 2.54
N HIS A 193 3.76 0.74 2.33
CA HIS A 193 4.94 0.06 2.88
C HIS A 193 4.84 -0.10 4.41
N GLY A 194 5.12 -1.31 4.92
CA GLY A 194 5.04 -1.64 6.35
C GLY A 194 3.62 -1.91 6.88
N PHE A 195 2.58 -1.80 6.06
CA PHE A 195 1.21 -2.07 6.52
C PHE A 195 0.96 -3.57 6.65
N SER A 196 0.26 -3.98 7.71
CA SER A 196 -0.20 -5.36 7.87
C SER A 196 -1.31 -5.71 6.88
N GLY A 197 -1.51 -7.01 6.60
CA GLY A 197 -2.62 -7.48 5.76
C GLY A 197 -3.99 -7.02 6.27
N ARG A 198 -4.17 -6.94 7.60
CA ARG A 198 -5.39 -6.41 8.22
C ARG A 198 -5.59 -4.92 7.89
N ALA A 199 -4.54 -4.11 7.98
CA ALA A 199 -4.62 -2.69 7.63
C ALA A 199 -4.96 -2.52 6.16
N LEU A 200 -4.30 -3.25 5.25
CA LEU A 200 -4.55 -3.17 3.81
C LEU A 200 -6.00 -3.46 3.45
N ARG A 201 -6.60 -4.50 4.06
CA ARG A 201 -8.00 -4.88 3.82
C ARG A 201 -9.02 -3.89 4.39
N LYS A 202 -8.62 -3.02 5.32
CA LYS A 202 -9.47 -1.95 5.88
C LYS A 202 -9.48 -0.69 5.01
N LEU A 203 -8.44 -0.46 4.22
CA LEU A 203 -8.30 0.75 3.39
C LEU A 203 -9.48 1.00 2.44
N PRO A 204 -10.05 0.01 1.72
CA PRO A 204 -11.17 0.27 0.82
C PRO A 204 -12.41 0.79 1.55
N LEU A 205 -12.69 0.27 2.75
CA LEU A 205 -13.77 0.76 3.59
C LEU A 205 -13.51 2.19 4.09
N GLN A 206 -12.28 2.48 4.54
CA GLN A 206 -11.88 3.83 4.94
C GLN A 206 -11.98 4.82 3.77
N ALA A 207 -11.54 4.41 2.58
CA ALA A 207 -11.61 5.21 1.37
C ALA A 207 -13.05 5.53 0.98
N HIS A 208 -13.92 4.51 0.98
CA HIS A 208 -15.33 4.65 0.68
C HIS A 208 -16.02 5.61 1.67
N ALA A 209 -15.87 5.38 2.97
CA ALA A 209 -16.50 6.20 4.00
C ALA A 209 -16.01 7.65 4.03
N ARG A 210 -14.72 7.87 3.74
CA ARG A 210 -14.10 9.21 3.82
C ARG A 210 -14.27 10.02 2.55
N PHE A 211 -14.22 9.39 1.37
CA PHE A 211 -14.08 10.11 0.10
C PHE A 211 -15.19 9.85 -0.92
N LEU A 212 -15.92 8.73 -0.84
CA LEU A 212 -16.86 8.33 -1.89
C LEU A 212 -18.32 8.45 -1.45
N ARG A 213 -18.71 7.67 -0.42
CA ARG A 213 -20.08 7.65 0.15
C ARG A 213 -21.20 7.37 -0.86
N ASP A 214 -20.90 6.64 -1.93
CA ASP A 214 -21.85 6.28 -3.00
C ASP A 214 -21.58 4.86 -3.54
N VAL A 215 -22.51 4.30 -4.30
CA VAL A 215 -22.41 2.98 -4.96
C VAL A 215 -22.28 3.12 -6.47
N GLY A 216 -21.81 2.08 -7.16
CA GLY A 216 -21.53 2.15 -8.60
C GLY A 216 -20.43 3.14 -8.98
N VAL A 217 -19.54 3.48 -8.04
CA VAL A 217 -18.48 4.47 -8.27
C VAL A 217 -17.46 3.90 -9.25
N PRO A 218 -17.06 4.62 -10.32
CA PRO A 218 -16.06 4.14 -11.28
C PRO A 218 -14.79 3.63 -10.60
N ALA A 219 -14.34 2.44 -10.98
CA ALA A 219 -13.15 1.80 -10.40
C ALA A 219 -11.89 2.69 -10.31
N PRO A 220 -11.56 3.54 -11.31
CA PRO A 220 -10.41 4.43 -11.19
C PRO A 220 -10.53 5.41 -10.01
N LEU A 221 -11.75 5.92 -9.75
CA LEU A 221 -12.01 6.82 -8.61
C LEU A 221 -11.92 6.09 -7.27
N VAL A 222 -12.38 4.83 -7.22
CA VAL A 222 -12.23 3.99 -6.02
C VAL A 222 -10.76 3.71 -5.73
N ALA A 223 -9.98 3.32 -6.73
CA ALA A 223 -8.54 3.09 -6.59
C ALA A 223 -7.79 4.35 -6.15
N PHE A 224 -8.12 5.51 -6.73
CA PHE A 224 -7.56 6.79 -6.30
C PHE A 224 -7.94 7.15 -4.85
N ALA A 225 -9.18 6.91 -4.44
CA ALA A 225 -9.62 7.10 -3.06
C ALA A 225 -8.87 6.17 -2.09
N ILE A 226 -8.58 4.93 -2.49
CA ILE A 226 -7.75 3.99 -1.72
C ILE A 226 -6.32 4.54 -1.55
N ALA A 227 -5.70 5.04 -2.63
CA ALA A 227 -4.38 5.67 -2.55
C ALA A 227 -4.37 6.86 -1.58
N ARG A 228 -5.42 7.70 -1.60
CA ARG A 228 -5.58 8.79 -0.63
C ARG A 228 -5.75 8.30 0.80
N ALA A 229 -6.48 7.22 1.02
CA ALA A 229 -6.67 6.63 2.34
C ALA A 229 -5.33 6.11 2.92
N VAL A 230 -4.47 5.52 2.07
CA VAL A 230 -3.12 5.10 2.46
C VAL A 230 -2.29 6.28 2.96
N HIS A 231 -2.30 7.39 2.23
CA HIS A 231 -1.53 8.58 2.60
C HIS A 231 -1.97 9.14 3.96
N VAL A 232 -3.28 9.26 4.17
CA VAL A 232 -3.88 9.68 5.44
C VAL A 232 -3.50 8.74 6.59
N GLU A 233 -3.61 7.43 6.38
CA GLU A 233 -3.29 6.43 7.40
C GLU A 233 -1.79 6.49 7.77
N ARG A 234 -0.91 6.74 6.79
CA ARG A 234 0.52 6.95 7.03
C ARG A 234 0.80 8.18 7.87
N GLN A 235 0.18 9.31 7.54
CA GLN A 235 0.33 10.54 8.33
C GLN A 235 -0.13 10.33 9.77
N THR A 236 -1.23 9.61 9.96
CA THR A 236 -1.78 9.31 11.30
C THR A 236 -0.81 8.43 12.09
N ARG A 237 -0.20 7.41 11.46
CA ARG A 237 0.79 6.55 12.13
C ARG A 237 2.07 7.30 12.47
N ALA A 238 2.58 8.12 11.57
CA ALA A 238 3.75 8.95 11.82
C ALA A 238 3.53 9.89 13.01
N TYR A 239 2.31 10.41 13.18
CA TYR A 239 1.96 11.23 14.35
C TYR A 239 1.93 10.43 15.67
N LEU A 240 1.52 9.16 15.64
CA LEU A 240 1.48 8.30 16.84
C LEU A 240 2.85 7.74 17.23
N GLU A 241 3.79 7.71 16.28
CA GLU A 241 5.17 7.24 16.48
C GLU A 241 6.14 8.38 16.89
N ALA A 242 5.69 9.64 16.83
CA ALA A 242 6.45 10.84 17.23
C ALA A 242 6.19 11.22 18.69
#